data_AF-A0A3D1G8P5-F1
#
_entry.id   AF-A0A3D1G8P5-F1
#
_cell.length_a   1.000
_cell.length_b   1.000
_cell.length_c   1.000
_cell.angle_alpha   90.00
_cell.angle_beta   90.00
_cell.angle_gamma   90.00
#
_symmetry.space_group_name_H-M   'P 1'
#
loop_
_entity.id
_entity.type
_entity.pdbx_description
1 polymer ?
#
loop_
_entity_poly.entity_id
_entity_poly.type
_entity_poly.pdbx_seq_one_letter_code
_entity_poly.pdbx_strand_id
1 'polypeptide(L)'
;MKQLLAVFGAFFFTVFIEAFTRIIIVFYNQETLIFYGLDSIPGPIWVISLYMAVFTGTWLAGMVLTTAIQSRTFVLLSLLFTLQVMWRVSEFSQLSLNDWPYSLTIILTECFSLITVFLIQRKNASNN
;
A
#
# COMPACT_ATOMS: atom_id res chain seq x y z
N MET A 1 -21.00 10.62 1.08
CA MET A 1 -21.02 9.26 1.68
C MET A 1 -20.39 8.21 0.76
N LYS A 2 -20.88 8.01 -0.48
CA LYS A 2 -20.33 7.00 -1.41
C LYS A 2 -18.82 7.10 -1.66
N GLN A 3 -18.30 8.33 -1.83
CA GLN A 3 -16.87 8.56 -2.06
C GLN A 3 -15.98 8.18 -0.87
N LEU A 4 -16.35 8.59 0.34
CA LEU A 4 -15.62 8.22 1.55
C LEU A 4 -15.64 6.71 1.78
N LEU A 5 -16.80 6.07 1.60
CA LEU A 5 -16.92 4.61 1.72
C LEU A 5 -16.00 3.88 0.74
N ALA A 6 -15.91 4.35 -0.50
CA ALA A 6 -15.01 3.77 -1.50
C ALA A 6 -13.53 3.99 -1.14
N VAL A 7 -13.15 5.16 -0.61
CA VAL A 7 -11.78 5.42 -0.15
C VAL A 7 -11.42 4.49 1.02
N PHE A 8 -12.29 4.34 2.01
CA PHE A 8 -12.08 3.40 3.10
C PHE A 8 -12.04 1.95 2.62
N GLY A 9 -12.92 1.55 1.71
CA GLY A 9 -12.91 0.22 1.10
C GLY A 9 -11.60 -0.07 0.36
N ALA A 10 -11.12 0.89 -0.44
CA ALA A 10 -9.83 0.81 -1.13
C ALA A 10 -8.67 0.70 -0.12
N PHE A 11 -8.69 1.50 0.95
CA PHE A 11 -7.71 1.44 2.02
C PHE A 11 -7.68 0.06 2.70
N PHE A 12 -8.82 -0.45 3.18
CA PHE A 12 -8.87 -1.76 3.82
C PHE A 12 -8.48 -2.90 2.88
N PHE A 13 -8.78 -2.78 1.59
CA PHE A 13 -8.31 -3.72 0.57
C PHE A 13 -6.78 -3.71 0.44
N THR A 14 -6.14 -2.54 0.45
CA THR A 14 -4.66 -2.46 0.44
C THR A 14 -4.03 -3.10 1.68
N VAL A 15 -4.58 -2.79 2.86
CA VAL A 15 -4.13 -3.37 4.13
C VAL A 15 -4.32 -4.89 4.13
N PHE A 16 -5.44 -5.38 3.60
CA PHE A 16 -5.71 -6.81 3.49
C PHE A 16 -4.69 -7.54 2.60
N ILE A 17 -4.41 -7.04 1.39
CA ILE A 17 -3.43 -7.67 0.48
C ILE A 17 -2.06 -7.75 1.13
N GLU A 18 -1.64 -6.67 1.78
CA GLU A 18 -0.34 -6.62 2.43
C GLU A 18 -0.27 -7.56 3.63
N ALA A 19 -1.26 -7.50 4.53
CA ALA A 19 -1.32 -8.38 5.69
C ALA A 19 -1.36 -9.86 5.28
N PHE A 20 -2.12 -10.19 4.25
CA PHE A 20 -2.18 -11.53 3.68
C PHE A 20 -0.83 -11.97 3.13
N THR A 21 -0.11 -11.09 2.42
CA THR A 21 1.24 -11.37 1.92
C THR A 21 2.20 -11.62 3.08
N ARG A 22 2.16 -10.79 4.12
CA ARG A 22 2.98 -10.97 5.33
C ARG A 22 2.72 -12.32 6.00
N ILE A 23 1.44 -12.74 6.09
CA ILE A 23 1.06 -14.06 6.62
C ILE A 23 1.69 -15.18 5.77
N ILE A 24 1.62 -15.10 4.45
CA ILE A 24 2.27 -16.10 3.56
C ILE A 24 3.76 -16.19 3.84
N ILE A 25 4.45 -15.04 3.95
CA ILE A 25 5.89 -15.02 4.22
C ILE A 25 6.20 -15.69 5.56
N VAL A 26 5.41 -15.42 6.61
CA VAL A 26 5.56 -16.09 7.92
C VAL A 26 5.44 -17.61 7.77
N PHE A 27 4.45 -18.10 7.03
CA PHE A 27 4.25 -19.53 6.81
C PHE A 27 5.44 -20.20 6.10
N TYR A 28 6.06 -19.53 5.13
CA TYR A 28 7.15 -20.10 4.34
C TYR A 28 8.53 -19.94 4.98
N ASN A 29 8.75 -18.91 5.79
CA ASN A 29 10.08 -18.67 6.34
C ASN A 29 10.37 -19.52 7.59
N GLN A 30 9.35 -20.11 8.26
CA GLN A 30 9.43 -20.80 9.57
C GLN A 30 10.10 -20.00 10.70
N GLU A 31 10.69 -18.85 10.39
CA GLU A 31 11.18 -17.87 11.33
C GLU A 31 10.00 -17.13 11.94
N THR A 32 10.14 -16.81 13.21
CA THR A 32 9.26 -15.91 13.94
C THR A 32 9.34 -14.53 13.30
N LEU A 33 8.56 -14.30 12.25
CA LEU A 33 8.13 -12.97 11.90
C LEU A 33 7.24 -12.52 13.06
N ILE A 34 7.89 -11.97 14.08
CA ILE A 34 7.22 -11.33 15.20
C ILE A 34 6.41 -10.22 14.56
N PHE A 35 5.09 -10.41 14.57
CA PHE A 35 4.14 -9.33 14.41
C PHE A 35 4.61 -8.24 15.39
N TYR A 36 5.20 -7.17 14.84
CA TYR A 36 5.65 -5.99 15.59
C TYR A 36 6.96 -6.10 16.41
N GLY A 37 8.02 -6.68 15.84
CA GLY A 37 9.39 -6.38 16.30
C GLY A 37 10.37 -7.56 16.29
N LEU A 38 11.33 -7.51 15.36
CA LEU A 38 12.67 -8.16 15.29
C LEU A 38 12.77 -9.65 15.66
N ASP A 39 13.30 -10.52 14.78
CA ASP A 39 14.77 -10.70 14.80
C ASP A 39 15.47 -10.89 13.44
N SER A 40 14.76 -10.87 12.31
CA SER A 40 15.40 -10.94 10.99
C SER A 40 14.48 -10.41 9.91
N ILE A 41 14.96 -9.43 9.14
CA ILE A 41 14.35 -9.08 7.85
C ILE A 41 14.42 -10.36 7.00
N PRO A 42 13.29 -10.86 6.46
CA PRO A 42 13.30 -12.10 5.69
C PRO A 42 14.23 -11.92 4.49
N GLY A 43 14.80 -13.03 3.99
CA GLY A 43 15.80 -12.99 2.91
C GLY A 43 15.38 -12.08 1.74
N PRO A 44 16.33 -11.51 0.96
CA PRO A 44 16.07 -10.43 0.00
C PRO A 44 14.88 -10.65 -0.96
N ILE A 45 14.59 -11.91 -1.30
CA ILE A 45 13.47 -12.29 -2.18
C ILE A 45 12.09 -12.01 -1.56
N TRP A 46 11.95 -12.11 -0.25
CA TRP A 46 10.70 -11.85 0.47
C TRP A 46 10.45 -10.36 0.66
N VAL A 47 11.51 -9.59 0.86
CA VAL A 47 11.47 -8.13 0.85
C VAL A 47 10.95 -7.63 -0.50
N ILE A 48 11.46 -8.17 -1.61
CA ILE A 48 10.96 -7.88 -2.96
C ILE A 48 9.49 -8.25 -3.10
N SER A 49 9.08 -9.41 -2.58
CA SER A 49 7.69 -9.87 -2.62
C SER A 49 6.75 -8.90 -1.87
N LEU A 50 7.18 -8.33 -0.75
CA LEU A 50 6.43 -7.30 -0.02
C LEU A 50 6.29 -6.02 -0.83
N TYR A 51 7.36 -5.52 -1.46
CA TYR A 51 7.26 -4.34 -2.33
C TYR A 51 6.31 -4.57 -3.51
N MET A 52 6.37 -5.74 -4.13
CA MET A 52 5.46 -6.10 -5.22
C MET A 52 4.00 -6.17 -4.74
N ALA A 53 3.75 -6.75 -3.57
CA ALA A 53 2.41 -6.81 -2.99
C ALA A 53 1.87 -5.41 -2.64
N VAL A 54 2.68 -4.56 -2.01
CA VAL A 54 2.30 -3.17 -1.69
C VAL A 54 2.02 -2.39 -2.97
N PHE A 55 2.90 -2.49 -3.97
CA PHE A 55 2.74 -1.80 -5.25
C PHE A 55 1.45 -2.24 -5.95
N THR A 56 1.27 -3.55 -6.13
CA THR A 56 0.11 -4.12 -6.84
C THR A 56 -1.19 -3.90 -6.09
N GLY A 57 -1.21 -4.07 -4.77
CA GLY A 57 -2.38 -3.82 -3.93
C GLY A 57 -2.81 -2.36 -3.99
N THR A 58 -1.87 -1.43 -3.81
CA THR A 58 -2.14 0.02 -3.90
C THR A 58 -2.59 0.41 -5.30
N TRP A 59 -1.99 -0.18 -6.33
CA TRP A 59 -2.31 0.10 -7.73
C TRP A 59 -3.73 -0.35 -8.06
N LEU A 60 -4.07 -1.59 -7.70
CA LEU A 60 -5.41 -2.17 -7.89
C LEU A 60 -6.46 -1.37 -7.13
N ALA A 61 -6.20 -1.03 -5.86
CA ALA A 61 -7.11 -0.23 -5.06
C ALA A 61 -7.36 1.15 -5.68
N GLY A 62 -6.29 1.83 -6.13
CA GLY A 62 -6.37 3.11 -6.81
C GLY A 62 -7.14 3.03 -8.13
N MET A 63 -6.91 1.99 -8.93
CA MET A 63 -7.64 1.77 -10.18
C MET A 63 -9.13 1.52 -9.94
N VAL A 64 -9.48 0.64 -9.00
CA VAL A 64 -10.88 0.36 -8.66
C VAL A 64 -11.56 1.61 -8.12
N LEU A 65 -10.91 2.35 -7.23
CA LEU A 65 -11.44 3.59 -6.67
C LEU A 65 -11.76 4.64 -7.75
N THR A 66 -10.83 4.84 -8.68
CA THR A 66 -10.93 5.88 -9.71
C THR A 66 -11.83 5.49 -10.89
N THR A 67 -11.99 4.19 -11.15
CA THR A 67 -12.96 3.69 -12.16
C THR A 67 -14.39 3.65 -11.61
N ALA A 68 -14.58 3.26 -10.35
CA ALA A 68 -15.89 3.25 -9.71
C ALA A 68 -16.42 4.67 -9.46
N ILE A 69 -15.52 5.64 -9.26
CA ILE A 69 -15.86 7.03 -8.99
C ILE A 69 -15.10 7.93 -9.96
N GLN A 70 -15.74 8.24 -11.09
CA GLN A 70 -15.17 9.06 -12.18
C GLN A 70 -15.02 10.55 -11.85
N SER A 71 -15.17 10.97 -10.58
CA SER A 71 -15.10 12.37 -10.17
C SER A 71 -13.87 12.65 -9.31
N ARG A 72 -13.15 13.73 -9.61
CA ARG A 72 -12.06 14.27 -8.75
C ARG A 72 -10.98 13.23 -8.39
N THR A 73 -10.47 12.52 -9.39
CA THR A 73 -9.42 11.48 -9.28
C THR A 73 -8.27 11.88 -8.35
N PHE A 74 -7.72 13.08 -8.51
CA PHE A 74 -6.62 13.57 -7.68
C PHE A 74 -6.97 13.59 -6.18
N VAL A 75 -8.17 14.07 -5.83
CA VAL A 75 -8.63 14.17 -4.43
C VAL A 75 -8.83 12.79 -3.82
N LEU A 76 -9.37 11.84 -4.58
CA LEU A 76 -9.57 10.48 -4.09
C LEU A 76 -8.24 9.76 -3.83
N LEU A 77 -7.28 9.89 -4.76
CA LEU A 77 -5.96 9.30 -4.61
C LEU A 77 -5.16 9.98 -3.49
N SER A 78 -5.27 11.30 -3.31
CA SER A 78 -4.60 11.99 -2.21
C SER A 78 -5.16 11.58 -0.84
N LEU A 79 -6.48 11.38 -0.73
CA LEU A 79 -7.09 10.86 0.49
C LEU A 79 -6.65 9.43 0.80
N LEU A 80 -6.61 8.56 -0.22
CA LEU A 80 -6.11 7.20 -0.06
C LEU A 80 -4.64 7.20 0.40
N PHE A 81 -3.79 7.99 -0.25
CA PHE A 81 -2.39 8.15 0.15
C PHE A 81 -2.25 8.64 1.59
N THR A 82 -3.07 9.60 2.01
CA THR A 82 -3.03 10.13 3.38
C THR A 82 -3.34 9.02 4.40
N LEU A 83 -4.36 8.19 4.14
CA LEU A 83 -4.69 7.05 5.01
C LEU A 83 -3.55 6.02 5.07
N GLN A 84 -2.92 5.73 3.93
CA GLN A 84 -1.78 4.83 3.86
C GLN A 84 -0.59 5.37 4.66
N VAL A 85 -0.24 6.65 4.50
CA VAL A 85 0.83 7.27 5.29
C VAL A 85 0.49 7.24 6.79
N MET A 86 -0.74 7.56 7.18
CA MET A 86 -1.15 7.46 8.60
C MET A 86 -1.02 6.03 9.14
N TRP A 87 -1.36 5.04 8.33
CA TRP A 87 -1.16 3.63 8.67
C TRP A 87 0.33 3.31 8.89
N ARG A 88 1.21 3.72 7.97
CA ARG A 88 2.68 3.56 8.14
C ARG A 88 3.23 4.28 9.37
N VAL A 89 2.70 5.46 9.67
CA VAL A 89 3.06 6.21 10.88
C VAL A 89 2.69 5.46 12.15
N SER A 90 1.56 4.76 12.16
CA SER A 90 1.22 3.90 13.30
C SER A 90 2.20 2.73 13.44
N GLU A 91 2.69 2.14 12.33
CA GLU A 91 3.71 1.08 12.34
C GLU A 91 5.07 1.58 12.86
N PHE A 92 5.47 2.81 12.56
CA PHE A 92 6.74 3.39 13.04
C PHE A 92 6.88 3.41 14.57
N SER A 93 5.77 3.50 15.31
CA SER A 93 5.80 3.48 16.78
C SER A 93 6.22 2.14 17.37
N GLN A 94 6.26 1.09 16.55
CA GLN A 94 6.52 -0.30 16.95
C GLN A 94 7.81 -0.86 16.31
N LEU A 95 8.51 -0.07 15.48
CA LEU A 95 9.70 -0.49 14.76
C LEU A 95 10.98 -0.10 15.47
N SER A 96 12.04 -0.89 15.26
CA SER A 96 13.38 -0.52 15.68
C SER A 96 13.96 0.57 14.77
N LEU A 97 14.90 1.36 15.28
CA LEU A 97 15.56 2.43 14.51
C LEU A 97 16.21 1.94 13.20
N ASN A 98 16.59 0.66 13.12
CA ASN A 98 17.22 0.06 11.95
C ASN A 98 16.23 -0.26 10.81
N ASP A 99 14.92 -0.31 11.09
CA ASP A 99 13.88 -0.67 10.13
C ASP A 99 13.21 0.55 9.48
N TRP A 100 13.60 1.75 9.92
CA TRP A 100 13.10 3.03 9.38
C TRP A 100 13.28 3.16 7.86
N PRO A 101 14.46 2.84 7.27
CA PRO A 101 14.66 2.98 5.84
C PRO A 101 13.68 2.14 5.01
N TYR A 102 13.34 0.93 5.48
CA TYR A 102 12.39 0.02 4.83
C TYR A 102 10.96 0.58 4.80
N SER A 103 10.56 1.23 5.89
CA SER A 103 9.21 1.80 6.00
C SER A 103 9.07 3.07 5.14
N LEU A 104 10.13 3.87 5.01
CA LEU A 104 10.16 4.99 4.07
C LEU A 104 10.05 4.53 2.61
N THR A 105 10.78 3.48 2.23
CA THR A 105 10.74 2.96 0.86
C THR A 105 9.39 2.33 0.51
N ILE A 106 8.65 1.80 1.50
CA ILE A 106 7.25 1.40 1.33
C ILE A 106 6.36 2.59 0.98
N ILE A 107 6.45 3.70 1.74
CA ILE A 107 5.67 4.92 1.47
C ILE A 107 5.97 5.44 0.06
N LEU A 108 7.24 5.41 -0.35
CA LEU A 108 7.62 5.79 -1.71
C LEU A 108 7.02 4.85 -2.77
N THR A 109 6.91 3.56 -2.47
CA THR A 109 6.30 2.55 -3.35
C THR A 109 4.80 2.79 -3.52
N GLU A 110 4.09 3.11 -2.44
CA GLU A 110 2.67 3.48 -2.45
C GLU A 110 2.46 4.77 -3.27
N CYS A 111 3.29 5.79 -3.02
CA CYS A 111 3.25 7.04 -3.77
C CYS A 111 3.46 6.81 -5.27
N PHE A 112 4.50 6.05 -5.64
CA PHE A 112 4.79 5.71 -7.03
C PHE A 112 3.62 4.96 -7.68
N SER A 113 3.05 3.98 -6.98
CA SER A 113 1.88 3.24 -7.43
C SER A 113 0.70 4.17 -7.74
N LEU A 114 0.34 5.08 -6.83
CA LEU A 114 -0.77 6.02 -7.04
C LEU A 114 -0.48 7.04 -8.15
N ILE A 115 0.77 7.47 -8.34
CA ILE A 115 1.16 8.32 -9.47
C ILE A 115 0.88 7.61 -10.79
N THR A 116 1.22 6.32 -10.92
CA THR A 116 0.94 5.58 -12.15
C THR A 116 -0.57 5.48 -12.42
N VAL A 117 -1.38 5.24 -11.39
CA VAL A 117 -2.85 5.28 -11.51
C VAL A 117 -3.33 6.65 -12.00
N PHE A 118 -2.83 7.73 -11.39
CA PHE A 118 -3.19 9.09 -11.78
C PHE A 118 -2.86 9.39 -13.25
N LEU A 119 -1.66 9.01 -13.71
CA LEU A 119 -1.24 9.21 -15.09
C LEU A 119 -2.12 8.44 -16.09
N ILE A 120 -2.47 7.19 -15.77
CA ILE A 120 -3.35 6.37 -16.62
C ILE A 120 -4.75 6.97 -16.69
N GLN A 121 -5.32 7.37 -15.56
CA GLN A 121 -6.66 7.99 -15.54
C GLN A 121 -6.68 9.33 -16.28
N ARG A 122 -5.63 10.13 -16.14
CA ARG A 122 -5.48 11.39 -16.91
C ARG A 122 -5.42 11.13 -18.42
N LYS A 123 -4.67 10.10 -18.85
CA LYS A 123 -4.60 9.70 -20.26
C LYS A 123 -5.96 9.25 -20.78
N ASN A 124 -6.69 8.44 -20.02
CA ASN A 124 -8.03 7.97 -20.39
C ASN A 124 -9.03 9.13 -20.52
N ALA A 125 -8.96 10.12 -19.64
CA ALA A 125 -9.81 11.31 -19.71
C ALA A 125 -9.48 12.24 -20.89
N SER A 126 -8.25 12.20 -21.44
CA SER A 126 -7.86 13.00 -22.61
C SER A 126 -8.27 12.39 -23.95
N ASN A 127 -8.58 11.08 -23.97
CA ASN A 127 -8.91 10.34 -25.18
C ASN A 127 -10.43 10.22 -25.43
N ASN A 128 -11.24 10.64 -24.46
CA ASN A 128 -12.71 10.69 -24.52
C ASN A 128 -13.18 12.12 -24.72
#